data_AF-A0A3B3I6S9-F1
#
_entry.id   AF-A0A3B3I6S9-F1
#
_cell.length_a   1.000
_cell.length_b   1.000
_cell.length_c   1.000
_cell.angle_alpha   90.00
_cell.angle_beta   90.00
_cell.angle_gamma   90.00
#
_symmetry.space_group_name_H-M   'P 1'
#
loop_
_entity.id
_entity.type
_entity.pdbx_description
1 polymer ?
#
loop_
_entity_poly.entity_id
_entity_poly.type
_entity_poly.pdbx_seq_one_letter_code
_entity_poly.pdbx_strand_id
1 'polypeptide(L)'
;MEKTVQGYIKACPRCVLYKTKADHRAPLAPFTARAPMHIVAMDFLTLSRPTDRYQNILVVTDLFTKYAWAIPTPDQTAVATARALWTHVIQPFGCPEVMHSDQGPGFESRLIKELCMIYGCRKSRTTPYHPQGNGACERFNQTLLSLLGTLEAEQQRHWAGYLPGLVQAYNNTVHASTKYAPSFLMFGRHLRTPVDMLTGAVASLSTTTTTEWVSSHHQQLTYAYNKASTSLLQAASTNKKIYDKAAKDSPLLPGERVLVLDQRRREKGKLSDRWESEPQVVVAQPYPDRPVYRVRPEGKDGPERVLHCNNLRPCLPCLVPQELPSEPTAEECPTHKPQQTGKQN
;
A
#
# COMPACT_ATOMS: atom_id res chain seq x y z
N MET A 1 -28.94 -16.38 24.83
CA MET A 1 -29.36 -16.39 23.41
C MET A 1 -28.36 -15.68 22.51
N GLU A 2 -28.00 -14.42 22.78
CA GLU A 2 -27.07 -13.65 21.94
C GLU A 2 -25.68 -14.28 21.76
N LYS A 3 -25.07 -14.80 22.84
CA LYS A 3 -23.79 -15.52 22.78
C LYS A 3 -23.86 -16.78 21.89
N THR A 4 -24.98 -17.50 21.92
CA THR A 4 -25.20 -18.71 21.12
C THR A 4 -25.30 -18.38 19.64
N VAL A 5 -26.07 -17.33 19.30
CA VAL A 5 -26.18 -16.83 17.92
C VAL A 5 -24.82 -16.32 17.41
N GLN A 6 -24.09 -15.57 18.24
CA GLN A 6 -22.73 -15.13 17.89
C GLN A 6 -21.76 -16.31 17.69
N GLY A 7 -21.86 -17.36 18.51
CA GLY A 7 -21.10 -18.60 18.35
C GLY A 7 -21.40 -19.29 17.02
N TYR A 8 -22.69 -19.42 16.68
CA TYR A 8 -23.13 -20.01 15.42
C TYR A 8 -22.64 -19.21 14.20
N ILE A 9 -22.79 -17.88 14.21
CA ILE A 9 -22.31 -17.01 13.11
C ILE A 9 -20.78 -17.11 12.95
N LYS A 10 -20.04 -17.22 14.07
CA LYS A 10 -18.58 -17.39 14.05
C LYS A 10 -18.14 -18.75 13.51
N ALA A 11 -18.94 -19.79 13.67
CA ALA A 11 -18.66 -21.14 13.19
C ALA A 11 -19.19 -21.39 11.75
N CYS A 12 -20.14 -20.58 11.27
CA CYS A 12 -20.74 -20.74 9.94
C CYS A 12 -19.71 -20.57 8.82
N PRO A 13 -19.41 -21.62 8.01
CA PRO A 13 -18.36 -21.58 6.99
C PRO A 13 -18.56 -20.46 5.96
N ARG A 14 -19.77 -20.29 5.45
CA ARG A 14 -20.11 -19.24 4.47
C ARG A 14 -19.89 -17.84 5.02
N CYS A 15 -20.32 -17.59 6.27
CA CYS A 15 -20.13 -16.29 6.92
C CYS A 15 -18.64 -16.01 7.15
N VAL A 16 -17.87 -17.02 7.56
CA VAL A 16 -16.43 -16.90 7.77
C VAL A 16 -15.70 -16.51 6.48
N LEU A 17 -16.00 -17.18 5.36
CA LEU A 17 -15.34 -16.91 4.07
C LEU A 17 -15.67 -15.52 3.51
N TYR A 18 -16.90 -15.02 3.67
CA TYR A 18 -17.33 -13.78 3.04
C TYR A 18 -17.27 -12.55 3.96
N LYS A 19 -17.84 -12.63 5.17
CA LYS A 19 -18.10 -11.46 6.02
C LYS A 19 -16.94 -11.12 6.97
N THR A 20 -16.16 -12.11 7.38
CA THR A 20 -15.30 -11.94 8.55
C THR A 20 -13.97 -11.27 8.20
N LYS A 21 -13.56 -10.27 9.00
CA LYS A 21 -12.27 -9.56 8.84
C LYS A 21 -11.12 -10.37 9.44
N ALA A 22 -9.88 -10.02 9.11
CA ALA A 22 -8.71 -10.65 9.73
C ALA A 22 -8.72 -10.37 11.24
N ASP A 23 -8.59 -11.42 12.06
CA ASP A 23 -8.60 -11.33 13.52
C ASP A 23 -7.22 -11.00 14.09
N HIS A 24 -6.16 -11.42 13.41
CA HIS A 24 -4.78 -11.21 13.84
C HIS A 24 -4.21 -10.02 13.09
N ARG A 25 -3.79 -9.01 13.86
CA ARG A 25 -3.07 -7.85 13.34
C ARG A 25 -1.82 -7.71 14.17
N ALA A 26 -0.66 -7.84 13.53
CA ALA A 26 0.60 -7.57 14.21
C ALA A 26 0.80 -6.07 14.42
N PRO A 27 1.52 -5.67 15.48
CA PRO A 27 1.89 -4.28 15.70
C PRO A 27 2.63 -3.67 14.51
N LEU A 28 2.41 -2.38 14.26
CA LEU A 28 3.09 -1.68 13.17
C LEU A 28 4.55 -1.41 13.55
N ALA A 29 5.49 -1.86 12.70
CA ALA A 29 6.90 -1.48 12.77
C ALA A 29 7.15 -0.26 11.87
N PRO A 30 7.44 0.93 12.42
CA PRO A 30 7.64 2.13 11.61
C PRO A 30 8.95 2.04 10.83
N PHE A 31 8.85 2.19 9.51
CA PHE A 31 9.98 2.24 8.59
C PHE A 31 10.33 3.70 8.28
N THR A 32 11.26 4.27 9.05
CA THR A 32 11.54 5.72 9.04
C THR A 32 12.91 6.04 8.45
N ALA A 33 12.95 6.95 7.48
CA ALA A 33 14.17 7.49 6.91
C ALA A 33 14.80 8.58 7.82
N ARG A 34 16.09 8.86 7.62
CA ARG A 34 16.89 9.73 8.50
C ARG A 34 17.45 10.97 7.81
N ALA A 35 17.60 10.89 6.49
CA ALA A 35 18.15 11.94 5.64
C ALA A 35 17.55 11.77 4.23
N PRO A 36 17.64 12.80 3.36
CA PRO A 36 17.28 12.66 1.96
C PRO A 36 18.01 11.48 1.32
N MET A 37 17.34 10.77 0.42
CA MET A 37 17.90 9.60 -0.30
C MET A 37 18.36 8.42 0.59
N HIS A 38 18.09 8.43 1.90
CA HIS A 38 18.35 7.25 2.74
C HIS A 38 17.42 6.09 2.36
N ILE A 39 16.11 6.34 2.26
CA ILE A 39 15.14 5.32 1.88
C ILE A 39 14.18 5.88 0.84
N VAL A 40 14.20 5.26 -0.34
CA VAL A 40 13.29 5.56 -1.42
C VAL A 40 12.35 4.39 -1.61
N ALA A 41 11.05 4.65 -1.49
CA ALA A 41 10.02 3.67 -1.77
C ALA A 41 9.52 3.81 -3.22
N MET A 42 9.10 2.70 -3.82
CA MET A 42 8.56 2.67 -5.17
C MET A 42 7.33 1.77 -5.28
N ASP A 43 6.44 2.11 -6.19
CA ASP A 43 5.19 1.41 -6.46
C ASP A 43 4.75 1.64 -7.91
N PHE A 44 3.89 0.77 -8.44
CA PHE A 44 3.24 0.98 -9.72
C PHE A 44 1.79 1.40 -9.54
N LEU A 45 1.42 2.49 -10.21
CA LEU A 45 0.04 2.94 -10.35
C LEU A 45 -0.43 2.70 -11.78
N THR A 46 -1.38 1.79 -11.97
CA THR A 46 -1.99 1.53 -13.28
C THR A 46 -3.19 2.45 -13.48
N LEU A 47 -3.16 3.26 -14.54
CA LEU A 47 -4.20 4.27 -14.85
C LEU A 47 -5.05 3.93 -16.07
N SER A 48 -4.52 3.14 -17.00
CA SER A 48 -4.89 3.24 -18.41
C SER A 48 -5.44 1.95 -19.00
N ARG A 49 -6.12 2.11 -20.15
CA ARG A 49 -6.71 1.03 -20.94
C ARG A 49 -5.62 0.39 -21.81
N PRO A 50 -5.75 -0.88 -22.25
CA PRO A 50 -4.67 -1.63 -22.91
C PRO A 50 -4.07 -1.01 -24.17
N THR A 51 -4.71 -0.01 -24.77
CA THR A 51 -4.30 0.65 -26.03
C THR A 51 -3.42 1.89 -25.83
N ASP A 52 -3.24 2.36 -24.59
CA ASP A 52 -2.48 3.60 -24.34
C ASP A 52 -0.97 3.35 -24.42
N ARG A 53 -0.21 4.33 -24.95
CA ARG A 53 1.26 4.30 -24.98
C ARG A 53 1.88 4.17 -23.59
N TYR A 54 1.26 4.81 -22.60
CA TYR A 54 1.64 4.72 -21.20
C TYR A 54 0.48 4.11 -20.44
N GLN A 55 0.70 2.92 -19.87
CA GLN A 55 -0.34 2.20 -19.14
C GLN A 55 -0.21 2.38 -17.62
N ASN A 56 1.01 2.70 -17.18
CA ASN A 56 1.39 2.71 -15.79
C ASN A 56 2.17 3.98 -15.45
N ILE A 57 2.23 4.28 -14.16
CA ILE A 57 3.13 5.25 -13.57
C ILE A 57 4.01 4.50 -12.58
N LEU A 58 5.32 4.54 -12.78
CA LEU A 58 6.28 4.21 -11.73
C LEU A 58 6.33 5.41 -10.77
N VAL A 59 5.78 5.19 -9.58
CA VAL A 59 5.83 6.15 -8.49
C VAL A 59 7.04 5.84 -7.63
N VAL A 60 7.81 6.88 -7.33
CA VAL A 60 8.98 6.80 -6.46
C VAL A 60 8.86 7.91 -5.42
N THR A 61 9.16 7.65 -4.16
CA THR A 61 9.03 8.63 -3.08
C THR A 61 10.16 8.49 -2.09
N ASP A 62 10.88 9.58 -1.81
CA ASP A 62 11.83 9.64 -0.69
C ASP A 62 11.05 9.74 0.63
N LEU A 63 11.29 8.81 1.54
CA LEU A 63 10.58 8.73 2.81
C LEU A 63 10.94 9.87 3.77
N PHE A 64 12.11 10.51 3.62
CA PHE A 64 12.49 11.63 4.49
C PHE A 64 11.89 12.93 3.99
N THR A 65 12.26 13.36 2.78
CA THR A 65 11.84 14.64 2.21
C THR A 65 10.38 14.66 1.77
N LYS A 66 9.79 13.48 1.50
CA LYS A 66 8.53 13.30 0.77
C LYS A 66 8.60 13.72 -0.69
N TYR A 67 9.80 13.90 -1.23
CA TYR A 67 9.97 14.22 -2.64
C TYR A 67 9.52 13.03 -3.48
N ALA A 68 8.67 13.30 -4.46
CA ALA A 68 8.06 12.26 -5.28
C ALA A 68 8.43 12.41 -6.76
N TRP A 69 8.59 11.27 -7.42
CA TRP A 69 8.67 11.14 -8.86
C TRP A 69 7.47 10.32 -9.33
N ALA A 70 6.87 10.75 -10.43
CA ALA A 70 5.85 9.97 -11.13
C ALA A 70 6.31 9.87 -12.59
N ILE A 71 6.69 8.67 -13.00
CA ILE A 71 7.31 8.42 -14.31
C ILE A 71 6.34 7.57 -15.14
N PRO A 72 5.85 8.05 -16.29
CA PRO A 72 4.95 7.26 -17.12
C PRO A 72 5.73 6.11 -17.76
N THR A 73 5.22 4.88 -17.64
CA THR A 73 5.82 3.69 -18.22
C THR A 73 4.82 2.92 -19.10
N PRO A 74 5.27 2.36 -20.24
CA PRO A 74 4.42 1.56 -21.11
C PRO A 74 4.00 0.24 -20.44
N ASP A 75 4.89 -0.33 -19.65
CA ASP A 75 4.71 -1.61 -18.96
C ASP A 75 5.37 -1.57 -17.57
N GLN A 76 5.27 -2.68 -16.84
CA GLN A 76 5.88 -2.88 -15.52
C GLN A 76 7.10 -3.83 -15.59
N THR A 77 7.74 -3.93 -16.77
CA THR A 77 8.88 -4.83 -16.95
C THR A 77 10.09 -4.34 -16.17
N ALA A 78 10.97 -5.27 -15.82
CA ALA A 78 12.24 -4.95 -15.15
C ALA A 78 13.09 -3.94 -15.92
N VAL A 79 13.11 -4.02 -17.26
CA VAL A 79 13.90 -3.13 -18.12
C VAL A 79 13.34 -1.72 -18.10
N ALA A 80 12.01 -1.57 -18.21
CA ALA A 80 11.35 -0.27 -18.12
C ALA A 80 11.59 0.35 -16.74
N THR A 81 11.44 -0.42 -15.66
CA THR A 81 11.72 0.01 -14.28
C THR A 81 13.16 0.47 -14.10
N ALA A 82 14.14 -0.34 -14.52
CA ALA A 82 15.56 -0.02 -14.38
C ALA A 82 15.93 1.26 -15.13
N ARG A 83 15.44 1.41 -16.37
CA ARG A 83 15.65 2.62 -17.17
C ARG A 83 15.01 3.85 -16.53
N ALA A 84 13.78 3.73 -16.03
CA ALA A 84 13.09 4.83 -15.37
C ALA A 84 13.82 5.27 -14.09
N LEU A 85 14.22 4.31 -13.24
CA LEU A 85 14.99 4.59 -12.02
C LEU A 85 16.33 5.25 -12.35
N TRP A 86 17.07 4.71 -13.33
CA TRP A 86 18.34 5.27 -13.75
C TRP A 86 18.21 6.71 -14.23
N THR A 87 17.37 6.96 -15.22
CA THR A 87 17.25 8.26 -15.88
C THR A 87 16.71 9.35 -14.95
N HIS A 88 15.71 9.04 -14.13
CA HIS A 88 14.97 10.06 -13.39
C HIS A 88 15.36 10.19 -11.92
N VAL A 89 15.96 9.15 -11.32
CA VAL A 89 16.28 9.12 -9.89
C VAL A 89 17.79 9.02 -9.68
N ILE A 90 18.43 7.96 -10.16
CA ILE A 90 19.84 7.70 -9.86
C ILE A 90 20.76 8.70 -10.55
N GLN A 91 20.55 8.97 -11.84
CA GLN A 91 21.41 9.88 -12.60
C GLN A 91 21.33 11.33 -12.06
N PRO A 92 20.15 11.90 -11.74
CA PRO A 92 20.10 13.30 -11.29
C PRO A 92 20.34 13.50 -9.79
N PHE A 93 20.03 12.51 -8.94
CA PHE A 93 20.06 12.65 -7.47
C PHE A 93 21.12 11.78 -6.79
N GLY A 94 21.72 10.83 -7.51
CA GLY A 94 22.53 9.77 -6.93
C GLY A 94 21.70 8.57 -6.49
N CYS A 95 22.37 7.47 -6.17
CA CYS A 95 21.70 6.25 -5.75
C CYS A 95 21.29 6.32 -4.27
N PRO A 96 20.04 5.98 -3.91
CA PRO A 96 19.64 5.90 -2.51
C PRO A 96 20.33 4.74 -1.78
N GLU A 97 20.44 4.83 -0.44
CA GLU A 97 21.01 3.74 0.37
C GLU A 97 20.09 2.50 0.40
N VAL A 98 18.77 2.71 0.38
CA VAL A 98 17.76 1.65 0.38
C VAL A 98 16.66 1.95 -0.63
N MET A 99 16.45 1.00 -1.56
CA MET A 99 15.26 0.95 -2.42
C MET A 99 14.25 -0.01 -1.83
N HIS A 100 13.05 0.48 -1.52
CA HIS A 100 11.97 -0.31 -0.95
C HIS A 100 10.81 -0.42 -1.94
N SER A 101 10.30 -1.62 -2.19
CA SER A 101 9.14 -1.82 -3.07
C SER A 101 8.25 -2.95 -2.55
N ASP A 102 7.13 -3.19 -3.22
CA ASP A 102 6.43 -4.46 -3.07
C ASP A 102 7.18 -5.61 -3.79
N GLN A 103 6.56 -6.78 -3.83
CA GLN A 103 7.11 -7.97 -4.51
C GLN A 103 6.69 -8.08 -5.97
N GLY A 104 6.35 -6.96 -6.62
CA GLY A 104 6.04 -6.93 -8.03
C GLY A 104 7.19 -7.50 -8.88
N PRO A 105 6.88 -8.26 -9.95
CA PRO A 105 7.90 -8.91 -10.77
C PRO A 105 8.88 -7.93 -11.41
N GLY A 106 8.42 -6.70 -11.70
CA GLY A 106 9.26 -5.61 -12.18
C GLY A 106 10.38 -5.21 -11.21
N PHE A 107 10.15 -5.34 -9.90
CA PHE A 107 11.10 -4.94 -8.85
C PHE A 107 11.98 -6.08 -8.32
N GLU A 108 11.50 -7.32 -8.39
CA GLU A 108 12.21 -8.49 -7.85
C GLU A 108 13.11 -9.21 -8.87
N SER A 109 13.16 -8.71 -10.10
CA SER A 109 13.99 -9.23 -11.17
C SER A 109 15.48 -9.22 -10.84
N ARG A 110 16.24 -10.13 -11.49
CA ARG A 110 17.71 -10.13 -11.40
C ARG A 110 18.30 -8.80 -11.83
N LEU A 111 17.76 -8.18 -12.89
CA LEU A 111 18.23 -6.90 -13.40
C LEU A 111 18.25 -5.80 -12.32
N ILE A 112 17.17 -5.67 -11.55
CA ILE A 112 17.10 -4.67 -10.48
C ILE A 112 18.07 -5.00 -9.35
N LYS A 113 18.26 -6.29 -9.02
CA LYS A 113 19.21 -6.73 -8.00
C LYS A 113 20.67 -6.41 -8.38
N GLU A 114 21.04 -6.68 -9.64
CA GLU A 114 22.37 -6.36 -10.16
C GLU A 114 22.58 -4.84 -10.22
N LEU A 115 21.56 -4.08 -10.64
CA LEU A 115 21.60 -2.61 -10.61
C LEU A 115 21.86 -2.10 -9.19
N CYS A 116 21.12 -2.59 -8.20
CA CYS A 116 21.33 -2.23 -6.80
C CYS A 116 22.74 -2.61 -6.32
N MET A 117 23.26 -3.77 -6.71
CA MET A 117 24.60 -4.23 -6.34
C MET A 117 25.69 -3.29 -6.88
N ILE A 118 25.61 -2.91 -8.15
CA ILE A 118 26.58 -2.01 -8.80
C ILE A 118 26.64 -0.65 -8.11
N TYR A 119 25.49 -0.11 -7.70
CA TYR A 119 25.42 1.19 -7.01
C TYR A 119 25.54 1.11 -5.48
N GLY A 120 25.79 -0.08 -4.91
CA GLY A 120 25.86 -0.26 -3.46
C GLY A 120 24.52 -0.02 -2.72
N CYS A 121 23.41 -0.10 -3.44
CA CYS A 121 22.07 0.09 -2.90
C CYS A 121 21.54 -1.20 -2.26
N ARG A 122 20.91 -1.10 -1.09
CA ARG A 122 20.22 -2.23 -0.47
C ARG A 122 18.80 -2.31 -0.99
N LYS A 123 18.45 -3.44 -1.61
CA LYS A 123 17.05 -3.74 -1.96
C LYS A 123 16.30 -4.26 -0.74
N SER A 124 15.24 -3.55 -0.37
CA SER A 124 14.23 -3.96 0.62
C SER A 124 12.90 -4.24 -0.09
N ARG A 125 12.05 -5.04 0.55
CA ARG A 125 10.72 -5.37 0.04
C ARG A 125 9.68 -5.45 1.15
N THR A 126 8.42 -5.18 0.82
CA THR A 126 7.31 -5.52 1.73
C THR A 126 7.25 -7.04 1.90
N THR A 127 6.73 -7.50 3.03
CA THR A 127 6.39 -8.91 3.18
C THR A 127 5.32 -9.26 2.16
N PRO A 128 5.34 -10.50 1.62
CA PRO A 128 4.34 -10.91 0.65
C PRO A 128 2.97 -10.60 1.24
N TYR A 129 2.13 -9.94 0.45
CA TYR A 129 0.73 -9.70 0.80
C TYR A 129 0.49 -8.66 1.91
N HIS A 130 1.49 -7.84 2.31
CA HIS A 130 1.34 -6.74 3.28
C HIS A 130 1.60 -5.35 2.66
N PRO A 131 0.68 -4.80 1.86
CA PRO A 131 0.87 -3.55 1.12
C PRO A 131 1.08 -2.32 2.04
N GLN A 132 0.61 -2.40 3.30
CA GLN A 132 0.83 -1.38 4.32
C GLN A 132 2.33 -1.09 4.60
N GLY A 133 3.25 -1.99 4.22
CA GLY A 133 4.69 -1.74 4.28
C GLY A 133 5.15 -0.60 3.35
N ASN A 134 4.38 -0.31 2.28
CA ASN A 134 4.65 0.74 1.31
C ASN A 134 3.70 1.95 1.44
N GLY A 135 3.19 2.22 2.65
CA GLY A 135 2.19 3.27 2.89
C GLY A 135 2.62 4.71 2.57
N ALA A 136 3.89 4.95 2.23
CA ALA A 136 4.36 6.23 1.70
C ALA A 136 3.94 6.40 0.23
N CYS A 137 4.24 5.42 -0.62
CA CYS A 137 3.81 5.44 -2.02
C CYS A 137 2.28 5.36 -2.13
N GLU A 138 1.61 4.53 -1.32
CA GLU A 138 0.13 4.48 -1.34
C GLU A 138 -0.52 5.85 -1.08
N ARG A 139 0.02 6.63 -0.12
CA ARG A 139 -0.48 7.97 0.18
C ARG A 139 -0.21 8.94 -0.97
N PHE A 140 0.98 8.90 -1.55
CA PHE A 140 1.27 9.73 -2.71
C PHE A 140 0.42 9.33 -3.92
N ASN A 141 0.17 8.04 -4.15
CA ASN A 141 -0.73 7.57 -5.21
C ASN A 141 -2.13 8.18 -5.06
N GLN A 142 -2.67 8.23 -3.83
CA GLN A 142 -3.96 8.89 -3.57
C GLN A 142 -3.91 10.39 -3.91
N THR A 143 -2.86 11.10 -3.49
CA THR A 143 -2.68 12.51 -3.84
C THR A 143 -2.54 12.71 -5.34
N LEU A 144 -1.77 11.86 -6.01
CA LEU A 144 -1.55 11.93 -7.45
C LEU A 144 -2.83 11.68 -8.23
N LEU A 145 -3.62 10.68 -7.85
CA LEU A 145 -4.94 10.42 -8.43
C LEU A 145 -5.89 11.61 -8.22
N SER A 146 -5.84 12.23 -7.04
CA SER A 146 -6.62 13.45 -6.78
C SER A 146 -6.21 14.60 -7.70
N LEU A 147 -4.91 14.81 -7.90
CA LEU A 147 -4.38 15.85 -8.80
C LEU A 147 -4.69 15.56 -10.28
N LEU A 148 -4.62 14.30 -10.69
CA LEU A 148 -5.03 13.89 -12.04
C LEU A 148 -6.54 14.07 -12.23
N GLY A 149 -7.34 13.84 -11.19
CA GLY A 149 -8.77 14.03 -11.20
C GLY A 149 -9.22 15.48 -11.38
N THR A 150 -8.36 16.47 -11.11
CA THR A 150 -8.67 17.88 -11.37
C THR A 150 -8.50 18.31 -12.83
N LEU A 151 -7.87 17.47 -13.66
CA LEU A 151 -7.73 17.73 -15.09
C LEU A 151 -9.08 17.59 -15.81
N GLU A 152 -9.28 18.39 -16.86
CA GLU A 152 -10.45 18.27 -17.73
C GLU A 152 -10.44 16.93 -18.51
N ALA A 153 -11.60 16.50 -19.00
CA ALA A 153 -11.74 15.18 -19.66
C ALA A 153 -10.79 14.98 -20.84
N GLU A 154 -10.49 16.02 -21.62
CA GLU A 154 -9.52 15.96 -22.72
C GLU A 154 -8.07 15.88 -22.21
N GLN A 155 -7.73 16.68 -21.20
CA GLN A 155 -6.41 16.66 -20.55
C GLN A 155 -6.13 15.31 -19.88
N GLN A 156 -7.14 14.68 -19.28
CA GLN A 156 -7.06 13.35 -18.69
C GLN A 156 -6.68 12.28 -19.73
N ARG A 157 -7.10 12.41 -20.99
CA ARG A 157 -6.67 11.49 -22.07
C ARG A 157 -5.17 11.63 -22.38
N HIS A 158 -4.61 12.80 -22.12
CA HIS A 158 -3.20 13.13 -22.32
C HIS A 158 -2.44 13.30 -21.00
N TRP A 159 -2.89 12.61 -19.94
CA TRP A 159 -2.39 12.78 -18.57
C TRP A 159 -0.86 12.73 -18.45
N ALA A 160 -0.19 11.90 -19.26
CA ALA A 160 1.26 11.74 -19.22
C ALA A 160 2.02 13.05 -19.49
N GLY A 161 1.46 13.94 -20.33
CA GLY A 161 2.05 15.26 -20.62
C GLY A 161 1.90 16.26 -19.48
N TYR A 162 0.84 16.13 -18.67
CA TYR A 162 0.56 17.01 -17.53
C TYR A 162 1.25 16.56 -16.24
N LEU A 163 1.66 15.29 -16.18
CA LEU A 163 2.26 14.68 -14.99
C LEU A 163 3.46 15.46 -14.42
N PRO A 164 4.44 15.95 -15.22
CA PRO A 164 5.56 16.72 -14.67
C PRO A 164 5.13 17.98 -13.92
N GLY A 165 4.12 18.70 -14.45
CA GLY A 165 3.59 19.90 -13.81
C GLY A 165 2.88 19.60 -12.49
N LEU A 166 2.07 18.54 -12.46
CA LEU A 166 1.38 18.10 -11.24
C LEU A 166 2.36 17.65 -10.14
N VAL A 167 3.39 16.89 -10.51
CA VAL A 167 4.44 16.46 -9.57
C VAL A 167 5.26 17.66 -9.08
N GLN A 168 5.57 18.62 -9.96
CA GLN A 168 6.25 19.85 -9.57
C GLN A 168 5.40 20.66 -8.57
N ALA A 169 4.09 20.78 -8.79
CA ALA A 169 3.19 21.46 -7.85
C ALA A 169 3.17 20.75 -6.48
N TYR A 170 3.06 19.42 -6.46
CA TYR A 170 3.16 18.63 -5.23
C TYR A 170 4.49 18.86 -4.49
N ASN A 171 5.62 18.72 -5.19
CA ASN A 171 6.95 18.82 -4.60
C ASN A 171 7.27 20.22 -4.06
N ASN A 172 6.58 21.26 -4.52
CA ASN A 172 6.73 22.64 -4.02
C ASN A 172 5.65 23.06 -3.02
N THR A 173 4.69 22.18 -2.71
CA THR A 173 3.65 22.45 -1.71
C THR A 173 4.09 21.93 -0.33
N VAL A 174 3.81 22.71 0.73
CA VAL A 174 4.15 22.31 2.11
C VAL A 174 3.45 20.99 2.47
N HIS A 175 4.24 19.98 2.82
CA HIS A 175 3.70 18.67 3.16
C HIS A 175 3.28 18.60 4.63
N ALA A 176 2.08 18.07 4.90
CA ALA A 176 1.49 18.07 6.24
C ALA A 176 2.34 17.36 7.31
N SER A 177 3.09 16.32 6.93
CA SER A 177 3.92 15.53 7.86
C SER A 177 5.27 16.15 8.17
N THR A 178 5.90 16.84 7.21
CA THR A 178 7.23 17.42 7.38
C THR A 178 7.17 18.90 7.72
N LYS A 179 6.05 19.57 7.44
CA LYS A 179 5.84 21.03 7.56
C LYS A 179 6.74 21.86 6.63
N TYR A 180 7.37 21.23 5.65
CA TYR A 180 8.18 21.87 4.62
C TYR A 180 7.78 21.35 3.24
N ALA A 181 8.09 22.11 2.21
CA ALA A 181 7.97 21.64 0.83
C ALA A 181 9.00 20.50 0.60
N PRO A 182 8.61 19.40 -0.07
CA PRO A 182 9.53 18.32 -0.41
C PRO A 182 10.79 18.78 -1.15
N SER A 183 10.65 19.71 -2.10
CA SER A 183 11.78 20.28 -2.86
C SER A 183 12.76 21.05 -1.98
N PHE A 184 12.28 21.77 -0.97
CA PHE A 184 13.13 22.47 -0.02
C PHE A 184 13.96 21.49 0.81
N LEU A 185 13.35 20.41 1.30
CA LEU A 185 14.10 19.40 2.05
C LEU A 185 15.09 18.61 1.19
N MET A 186 14.78 18.41 -0.10
CA MET A 186 15.65 17.69 -1.04
C MET A 186 16.85 18.55 -1.50
N PHE A 187 16.61 19.81 -1.87
CA PHE A 187 17.63 20.66 -2.51
C PHE A 187 18.18 21.77 -1.61
N GLY A 188 17.62 21.93 -0.42
CA GLY A 188 17.95 23.02 0.49
C GLY A 188 17.44 24.40 0.05
N ARG A 189 16.68 24.50 -1.04
CA ARG A 189 16.17 25.77 -1.58
C ARG A 189 14.76 25.62 -2.12
N HIS A 190 14.01 26.71 -2.09
CA HIS A 190 12.73 26.79 -2.80
C HIS A 190 13.00 26.88 -4.30
N LEU A 191 12.33 26.03 -5.09
CA LEU A 191 12.44 26.10 -6.54
C LEU A 191 11.65 27.31 -7.03
N ARG A 192 12.24 28.06 -7.96
CA ARG A 192 11.55 29.18 -8.61
C ARG A 192 10.63 28.62 -9.69
N THR A 193 9.35 28.97 -9.61
CA THR A 193 8.32 28.62 -10.56
C THR A 193 7.84 29.87 -11.30
N PRO A 194 7.21 29.73 -12.49
CA PRO A 194 6.60 30.87 -13.17
C PRO A 194 5.59 31.65 -12.31
N VAL A 195 4.91 30.97 -11.37
CA VAL A 195 3.96 31.59 -10.44
C VAL A 195 4.67 32.54 -9.48
N ASP A 196 5.88 32.22 -9.03
CA ASP A 196 6.67 33.10 -8.15
C ASP A 196 7.07 34.40 -8.86
N MET A 197 7.31 34.34 -10.17
CA MET A 197 7.60 35.52 -10.99
C MET A 197 6.35 36.41 -11.13
N LEU A 198 5.19 35.81 -11.38
CA LEU A 198 3.92 36.53 -11.52
C LEU A 198 3.45 37.17 -10.21
N THR A 199 3.72 36.53 -9.07
CA THR A 199 3.33 37.02 -7.74
C THR A 199 4.34 37.97 -7.11
N GLY A 200 5.50 38.17 -7.73
CA GLY A 200 6.60 38.96 -7.16
C GLY A 200 7.23 38.32 -5.92
N ALA A 201 6.99 37.03 -5.67
CA ALA A 201 7.50 36.29 -4.51
C ALA A 201 9.00 35.93 -4.62
N VAL A 202 9.71 36.48 -5.60
CA VAL A 202 11.14 36.23 -5.80
C VAL A 202 11.93 36.91 -4.69
N ALA A 203 12.59 36.11 -3.85
CA ALA A 203 13.47 36.63 -2.81
C ALA A 203 14.52 37.58 -3.41
N SER A 204 14.57 38.80 -2.88
CA SER A 204 15.65 39.76 -3.11
C SER A 204 17.00 39.10 -2.77
N LEU A 205 17.99 39.29 -3.63
CA LEU A 205 19.36 38.85 -3.34
C LEU A 205 19.87 39.65 -2.13
N SER A 206 20.01 38.95 -1.00
CA SER A 206 20.59 39.51 0.22
C SER A 206 22.01 40.01 -0.05
N THR A 207 22.33 41.23 0.40
CA THR A 207 23.68 41.83 0.38
C THR A 207 24.55 41.34 1.54
N THR A 208 24.37 40.11 1.99
CA THR A 208 25.20 39.47 3.02
C THR A 208 26.50 38.96 2.42
N THR A 209 27.56 38.91 3.23
CA THR A 209 28.80 38.24 2.81
C THR A 209 28.54 36.75 2.55
N THR A 210 29.36 36.13 1.69
CA THR A 210 29.24 34.69 1.37
C THR A 210 29.31 33.82 2.63
N THR A 211 30.17 34.18 3.59
CA THR A 211 30.35 33.46 4.86
C THR A 211 29.12 33.52 5.75
N GLU A 212 28.49 34.69 5.89
CA GLU A 212 27.26 34.85 6.67
C GLU A 212 26.10 34.09 6.04
N TRP A 213 25.99 34.14 4.71
CA TRP A 213 24.97 33.39 3.97
C TRP A 213 25.12 31.88 4.18
N VAL A 214 26.34 31.34 4.02
CA VAL A 214 26.60 29.89 4.22
C VAL A 214 26.25 29.47 5.65
N SER A 215 26.68 30.24 6.66
CA SER A 215 26.39 29.93 8.07
C SER A 215 24.89 29.96 8.37
N SER A 216 24.20 31.03 7.94
CA SER A 216 22.75 31.16 8.13
C SER A 216 21.98 30.06 7.41
N HIS A 217 22.36 29.75 6.17
CA HIS A 217 21.73 28.71 5.37
C HIS A 217 21.92 27.32 5.99
N HIS A 218 23.13 27.02 6.46
CA HIS A 218 23.41 25.76 7.15
C HIS A 218 22.59 25.61 8.44
N GLN A 219 22.46 26.67 9.25
CA GLN A 219 21.62 26.68 10.45
C GLN A 219 20.15 26.45 10.11
N GLN A 220 19.63 27.13 9.07
CA GLN A 220 18.25 26.96 8.61
C GLN A 220 17.96 25.54 8.13
N LEU A 221 18.84 24.96 7.33
CA LEU A 221 18.68 23.59 6.84
C LEU A 221 18.77 22.57 7.98
N THR A 222 19.72 22.74 8.88
CA THR A 222 19.86 21.88 10.07
C THR A 222 18.59 21.92 10.91
N TYR A 223 18.03 23.12 11.16
CA TYR A 223 16.77 23.27 11.87
C TYR A 223 15.62 22.58 11.13
N ALA A 224 15.51 22.78 9.82
CA ALA A 224 14.45 22.17 9.01
C ALA A 224 14.53 20.63 9.02
N TYR A 225 15.72 20.05 8.91
CA TYR A 225 15.92 18.60 8.97
C TYR A 225 15.59 18.03 10.35
N ASN A 226 15.98 18.70 11.43
CA ASN A 226 15.62 18.29 12.78
C ASN A 226 14.10 18.33 13.00
N LYS A 227 13.43 19.38 12.51
CA LYS A 227 11.97 19.53 12.60
C LYS A 227 11.24 18.50 11.73
N ALA A 228 11.74 18.20 10.53
CA ALA A 228 11.18 17.16 9.67
C ALA A 228 11.33 15.77 10.33
N SER A 229 12.52 15.45 10.83
CA SER A 229 12.82 14.19 11.52
C SER A 229 11.90 13.96 12.73
N THR A 230 11.80 14.94 13.62
CA THR A 230 10.92 14.87 14.79
C THR A 230 9.45 14.75 14.41
N SER A 231 8.98 15.51 13.42
CA SER A 231 7.59 15.44 12.95
C SER A 231 7.25 14.08 12.33
N LEU A 232 8.19 13.49 11.57
CA LEU A 232 8.02 12.15 10.99
C LEU A 232 7.98 11.07 12.07
N LEU A 233 8.84 11.14 13.08
CA LEU A 233 8.83 10.21 14.22
C LEU A 233 7.53 10.31 15.02
N GLN A 234 7.05 11.53 15.27
CA GLN A 234 5.78 11.77 15.95
C GLN A 234 4.59 11.22 15.14
N ALA A 235 4.56 11.47 13.83
CA ALA A 235 3.52 10.94 12.95
C ALA A 235 3.56 9.41 12.91
N ALA A 236 4.74 8.80 12.84
CA ALA A 236 4.92 7.35 12.89
C ALA A 236 4.44 6.75 14.22
N SER A 237 4.78 7.39 15.35
CA SER A 237 4.34 6.97 16.69
C SER A 237 2.82 7.08 16.85
N THR A 238 2.21 8.18 16.40
CA THR A 238 0.76 8.37 16.44
C THR A 238 0.04 7.35 15.57
N ASN A 239 0.51 7.13 14.33
CA ASN A 239 -0.05 6.13 13.44
C ASN A 239 0.08 4.71 14.02
N LYS A 240 1.22 4.38 14.61
CA LYS A 240 1.43 3.12 15.33
C LYS A 240 0.44 2.95 16.47
N LYS A 241 0.30 3.94 17.35
CA LYS A 241 -0.68 3.89 18.45
C LYS A 241 -2.11 3.68 17.98
N ILE A 242 -2.52 4.37 16.90
CA ILE A 242 -3.87 4.22 16.33
C ILE A 242 -4.05 2.82 15.73
N TYR A 243 -3.05 2.34 14.99
CA TYR A 243 -3.07 1.03 14.34
C TYR A 243 -3.09 -0.12 15.37
N ASP A 244 -2.21 -0.04 16.37
CA ASP A 244 -2.01 -1.08 17.38
C ASP A 244 -3.20 -1.22 18.34
N LYS A 245 -4.10 -0.23 18.43
CA LYS A 245 -5.38 -0.40 19.16
C LYS A 245 -6.22 -1.57 18.65
N ALA A 246 -6.07 -1.92 17.37
CA ALA A 246 -6.76 -3.04 16.75
C ALA A 246 -5.84 -4.27 16.59
N ALA A 247 -4.60 -4.22 17.08
CA ALA A 247 -3.67 -5.34 17.06
C ALA A 247 -4.04 -6.38 18.12
N LYS A 248 -3.91 -7.66 17.77
CA LYS A 248 -4.04 -8.77 18.71
C LYS A 248 -2.73 -9.53 18.67
N ASP A 249 -2.02 -9.53 19.80
CA ASP A 249 -0.66 -10.09 19.93
C ASP A 249 -0.68 -11.59 20.27
N SER A 250 -1.52 -12.35 19.57
CA SER A 250 -1.54 -13.81 19.73
C SER A 250 -0.70 -14.43 18.62
N PRO A 251 0.48 -15.01 18.92
CA PRO A 251 1.26 -15.71 17.91
C PRO A 251 0.50 -16.97 17.46
N LEU A 252 0.65 -17.31 16.17
CA LEU A 252 0.12 -18.55 15.62
C LEU A 252 1.12 -19.68 15.87
N LEU A 253 0.68 -20.78 16.44
CA LEU A 253 1.56 -21.91 16.75
C LEU A 253 1.66 -22.89 15.57
N PRO A 254 2.81 -23.58 15.39
CA PRO A 254 2.91 -24.70 14.46
C PRO A 254 1.80 -25.73 14.68
N GLY A 255 1.16 -26.17 13.59
CA GLY A 255 0.03 -27.09 13.61
C GLY A 255 -1.35 -26.42 13.64
N GLU A 256 -1.44 -25.11 13.90
CA GLU A 256 -2.73 -24.41 13.87
C GLU A 256 -3.29 -24.30 12.44
N ARG A 257 -4.60 -24.47 12.32
CA ARG A 257 -5.34 -24.33 11.06
C ARG A 257 -5.70 -22.87 10.84
N VAL A 258 -5.41 -22.36 9.64
CA VAL A 258 -5.65 -20.98 9.25
C VAL A 258 -6.26 -20.88 7.86
N LEU A 259 -7.12 -19.89 7.65
CA LEU A 259 -7.58 -19.45 6.33
C LEU A 259 -6.67 -18.32 5.83
N VAL A 260 -6.45 -18.29 4.51
CA VAL A 260 -5.64 -17.28 3.82
C VAL A 260 -6.54 -16.27 3.13
N LEU A 261 -6.21 -14.98 3.22
CA LEU A 261 -6.94 -13.92 2.54
C LEU A 261 -6.84 -14.06 1.01
N ASP A 262 -7.97 -14.12 0.29
CA ASP A 262 -7.98 -14.15 -1.17
C ASP A 262 -7.69 -12.75 -1.74
N GLN A 263 -6.47 -12.57 -2.22
CA GLN A 263 -6.00 -11.31 -2.80
C GLN A 263 -6.63 -11.02 -4.16
N ARG A 264 -7.04 -12.07 -4.89
CA ARG A 264 -7.68 -11.96 -6.21
C ARG A 264 -9.13 -11.50 -6.12
N ARG A 265 -9.65 -11.28 -4.90
CA ARG A 265 -10.99 -10.75 -4.68
C ARG A 265 -11.26 -9.45 -5.45
N ARG A 266 -10.23 -8.60 -5.62
CA ARG A 266 -10.36 -7.36 -6.41
C ARG A 266 -10.66 -7.64 -7.89
N GLU A 267 -10.06 -8.70 -8.44
CA GLU A 267 -10.25 -9.14 -9.83
C GLU A 267 -11.57 -9.93 -9.99
N LYS A 268 -11.92 -10.75 -9.00
CA LYS A 268 -13.14 -11.58 -8.98
C LYS A 268 -14.43 -10.81 -8.66
N GLY A 269 -14.34 -9.51 -8.39
CA GLY A 269 -15.48 -8.64 -8.07
C GLY A 269 -15.96 -8.70 -6.61
N LYS A 270 -16.79 -7.72 -6.22
CA LYS A 270 -17.15 -7.45 -4.81
C LYS A 270 -17.87 -8.61 -4.08
N LEU A 271 -18.53 -9.51 -4.83
CA LEU A 271 -19.26 -10.66 -4.29
C LEU A 271 -18.38 -11.89 -4.04
N SER A 272 -17.12 -11.86 -4.48
CA SER A 272 -16.20 -12.97 -4.23
C SER A 272 -15.78 -13.03 -2.76
N ASP A 273 -15.43 -14.25 -2.34
CA ASP A 273 -15.03 -14.52 -0.96
C ASP A 273 -13.76 -13.78 -0.57
N ARG A 274 -13.71 -13.43 0.71
CA ARG A 274 -12.58 -12.72 1.29
C ARG A 274 -11.44 -13.68 1.63
N TRP A 275 -11.77 -14.93 1.96
CA TRP A 275 -10.81 -15.96 2.34
C TRP A 275 -10.84 -17.10 1.33
N GLU A 276 -9.68 -17.71 1.09
CA GLU A 276 -9.58 -18.98 0.37
C GLU A 276 -10.39 -20.05 1.11
N SER A 277 -11.10 -20.89 0.36
CA SER A 277 -11.95 -21.95 0.91
C SER A 277 -11.16 -23.12 1.50
N GLU A 278 -9.94 -23.36 1.00
CA GLU A 278 -9.07 -24.44 1.46
C GLU A 278 -8.24 -23.99 2.67
N PRO A 279 -8.39 -24.63 3.84
CA PRO A 279 -7.57 -24.33 5.00
C PRO A 279 -6.09 -24.68 4.77
N GLN A 280 -5.24 -23.95 5.48
CA GLN A 280 -3.80 -24.17 5.53
C GLN A 280 -3.40 -24.48 6.97
N VAL A 281 -2.25 -25.13 7.15
CA VAL A 281 -1.65 -25.41 8.45
C VAL A 281 -0.38 -24.59 8.61
N VAL A 282 -0.20 -23.96 9.78
CA VAL A 282 1.03 -23.25 10.13
C VAL A 282 2.16 -24.26 10.31
N VAL A 283 3.23 -24.11 9.53
CA VAL A 283 4.43 -24.96 9.62
C VAL A 283 5.38 -24.41 10.66
N ALA A 284 5.71 -23.12 10.55
CA ALA A 284 6.64 -22.43 11.43
C ALA A 284 6.52 -20.91 11.30
N GLN A 285 7.06 -20.20 12.28
CA GLN A 285 7.39 -18.77 12.18
C GLN A 285 8.89 -18.66 11.85
N PRO A 286 9.29 -18.35 10.60
CA PRO A 286 10.70 -18.39 10.21
C PRO A 286 11.57 -17.35 10.93
N TYR A 287 10.95 -16.27 11.42
CA TYR A 287 11.62 -15.16 12.10
C TYR A 287 10.82 -14.84 13.38
N PRO A 288 11.34 -15.11 14.58
CA PRO A 288 10.61 -14.92 15.84
C PRO A 288 10.14 -13.46 16.07
N ASP A 289 10.90 -12.50 15.54
CA ASP A 289 10.66 -11.06 15.66
C ASP A 289 9.74 -10.48 14.58
N ARG A 290 9.35 -11.28 13.57
CA ARG A 290 8.51 -10.83 12.46
C ARG A 290 7.18 -11.57 12.45
N PRO A 291 6.06 -10.88 12.22
CA PRO A 291 4.73 -11.48 12.16
C PRO A 291 4.47 -12.22 10.83
N VAL A 292 5.40 -13.07 10.43
CA VAL A 292 5.39 -13.78 9.14
C VAL A 292 5.44 -15.27 9.43
N TYR A 293 4.53 -16.01 8.82
CA TYR A 293 4.35 -17.44 9.05
C TYR A 293 4.48 -18.20 7.73
N ARG A 294 5.05 -19.39 7.80
CA ARG A 294 5.08 -20.35 6.72
C ARG A 294 3.88 -21.28 6.86
N VAL A 295 3.07 -21.39 5.82
CA VAL A 295 1.85 -22.21 5.81
C VAL A 295 1.86 -23.18 4.64
N ARG A 296 1.17 -24.30 4.78
CA ARG A 296 0.98 -25.31 3.73
C ARG A 296 -0.47 -25.78 3.65
N PRO A 297 -0.96 -26.30 2.50
CA PRO A 297 -2.30 -26.85 2.41
C PRO A 297 -2.55 -27.95 3.44
N GLU A 298 -3.75 -27.97 4.03
CA GLU A 298 -4.16 -29.03 4.94
C GLU A 298 -4.42 -30.34 4.15
N GLY A 299 -3.76 -31.42 4.55
CA GLY A 299 -4.00 -32.77 4.00
C GLY A 299 -3.52 -33.00 2.55
N LYS A 300 -2.76 -32.06 1.96
CA LYS A 300 -2.18 -32.20 0.62
C LYS A 300 -0.70 -31.84 0.65
N ASP A 301 0.12 -32.54 -0.15
CA ASP A 301 1.46 -32.05 -0.48
C ASP A 301 1.32 -30.91 -1.49
N GLY A 302 1.68 -29.71 -1.06
CA GLY A 302 1.60 -28.50 -1.88
C GLY A 302 2.66 -27.49 -1.47
N PRO A 303 2.90 -26.46 -2.29
CA PRO A 303 3.97 -25.50 -2.04
C PRO A 303 3.72 -24.72 -0.75
N GLU A 304 4.77 -24.57 0.05
CA GLU A 304 4.75 -23.73 1.24
C GLU A 304 4.69 -22.25 0.84
N ARG A 305 3.86 -21.48 1.54
CA ARG A 305 3.71 -20.04 1.34
C ARG A 305 4.16 -19.30 2.59
N VAL A 306 4.89 -18.19 2.41
CA VAL A 306 5.31 -17.31 3.49
C VAL A 306 4.39 -16.09 3.52
N LEU A 307 3.56 -15.96 4.54
CA LEU A 307 2.47 -14.98 4.63
C LEU A 307 2.57 -14.15 5.91
N HIS A 308 2.27 -12.85 5.82
CA HIS A 308 2.12 -12.02 7.01
C HIS A 308 0.84 -12.38 7.79
N CYS A 309 0.86 -12.30 9.13
CA CYS A 309 -0.24 -12.70 10.00
C CYS A 309 -1.57 -11.99 9.69
N ASN A 310 -1.52 -10.72 9.26
CA ASN A 310 -2.70 -9.96 8.79
C ASN A 310 -3.48 -10.63 7.65
N ASN A 311 -2.84 -11.55 6.90
CA ASN A 311 -3.47 -12.32 5.83
C ASN A 311 -3.91 -13.72 6.28
N LEU A 312 -3.77 -14.02 7.56
CA LEU A 312 -4.12 -15.29 8.16
C LEU A 312 -5.26 -15.08 9.16
N ARG A 313 -6.13 -16.09 9.22
CA ARG A 313 -7.20 -16.16 10.21
C ARG A 313 -7.24 -17.56 10.78
N PRO A 314 -7.10 -17.76 12.09
CA PRO A 314 -7.33 -19.06 12.70
C PRO A 314 -8.71 -19.58 12.36
N CYS A 315 -8.75 -20.83 11.94
CA CYS A 315 -9.98 -21.60 11.95
C CYS A 315 -10.36 -21.77 13.42
N LEU A 316 -11.56 -21.33 13.80
CA LEU A 316 -12.09 -21.75 15.08
C LEU A 316 -12.21 -23.28 15.04
N PRO A 317 -11.89 -24.00 16.13
CA PRO A 317 -12.21 -25.42 16.19
C PRO A 317 -13.68 -25.54 15.84
N CYS A 318 -13.98 -26.27 14.76
CA CYS A 318 -15.35 -26.58 14.41
C CYS A 318 -15.97 -27.17 15.68
N LEU A 319 -16.89 -26.45 16.31
CA LEU A 319 -17.98 -27.15 16.97
C LEU A 319 -18.60 -27.94 15.82
N VAL A 320 -18.33 -29.24 15.83
CA VAL A 320 -18.88 -30.20 14.89
C VAL A 320 -20.33 -29.78 14.65
N PRO A 321 -20.77 -29.56 13.40
CA PRO A 321 -22.17 -29.30 13.15
C PRO A 321 -22.94 -30.46 13.80
N GLN A 322 -23.67 -30.19 14.88
CA GLN A 322 -24.78 -31.07 15.22
C GLN A 322 -25.65 -31.06 13.97
N GLU A 323 -25.84 -32.24 13.41
CA GLU A 323 -26.71 -32.48 12.26
C GLU A 323 -27.95 -31.59 12.42
N LEU A 324 -28.15 -30.70 11.46
CA LEU A 324 -29.41 -29.98 11.36
C LEU A 324 -30.51 -31.04 11.34
N PRO A 325 -31.55 -30.94 12.18
CA PRO A 325 -32.70 -31.84 12.08
C PRO A 325 -33.17 -31.81 10.63
N SER A 326 -33.22 -33.00 10.01
CA SER A 326 -33.73 -33.19 8.65
C SER A 326 -35.04 -32.42 8.49
N GLU A 327 -35.16 -31.65 7.41
CA GLU A 327 -36.40 -30.95 7.06
C GLU A 327 -37.58 -31.94 7.11
N PRO A 328 -38.72 -31.57 7.73
CA PRO A 328 -39.91 -32.37 7.61
C PRO A 328 -40.27 -32.45 6.13
N THR A 329 -40.42 -33.68 5.65
CA THR A 329 -40.95 -34.02 4.33
C THR A 329 -42.16 -33.15 4.01
N ALA A 330 -42.15 -32.53 2.85
CA ALA A 330 -43.24 -31.71 2.34
C ALA A 330 -44.56 -32.46 2.42
N GLU A 331 -45.41 -32.09 3.39
CA GLU A 331 -46.83 -32.39 3.33
C GLU A 331 -47.44 -31.56 2.20
N GLU A 332 -48.21 -32.25 1.36
CA GLU A 332 -48.84 -31.75 0.16
C GLU A 332 -49.64 -30.46 0.42
N CYS A 333 -49.31 -29.39 -0.31
CA CYS A 333 -50.16 -28.20 -0.34
C CYS A 333 -51.54 -28.55 -0.92
N PRO A 334 -52.66 -28.21 -0.25
CA PRO A 334 -53.99 -28.38 -0.82
C PRO A 334 -54.14 -27.46 -2.04
N THR A 335 -54.41 -28.05 -3.20
CA THR A 335 -54.76 -27.34 -4.44
C THR A 335 -55.97 -26.44 -4.24
N HIS A 336 -55.76 -25.12 -4.31
CA HIS A 336 -56.83 -24.13 -4.36
C HIS A 336 -57.45 -24.13 -5.77
N LYS A 337 -58.71 -24.57 -5.90
CA LYS A 337 -59.45 -24.48 -7.17
C LYS A 337 -59.74 -23.01 -7.52
N PRO A 338 -59.58 -22.59 -8.78
CA PRO A 338 -59.88 -21.23 -9.21
C PRO A 338 -61.40 -20.98 -9.25
N GLN A 339 -61.85 -19.91 -8.56
CA GLN A 339 -63.21 -19.39 -8.64
C GLN A 339 -63.46 -18.76 -10.02
N GLN A 340 -64.44 -19.28 -10.74
CA GLN A 340 -64.98 -18.67 -11.95
C GLN A 340 -65.85 -17.47 -11.57
N THR A 341 -65.48 -16.27 -12.05
CA THR A 341 -66.33 -15.09 -12.05
C THR A 341 -67.41 -15.25 -13.12
N GLY A 342 -68.65 -15.49 -12.71
CA GLY A 342 -69.82 -15.43 -13.56
C GLY A 342 -70.17 -13.97 -13.92
N LYS A 343 -70.31 -13.70 -15.22
CA LYS A 343 -71.07 -12.56 -15.75
C LYS A 343 -72.57 -12.88 -15.63
N GLN A 344 -73.35 -11.96 -15.10
CA GLN A 344 -74.80 -11.90 -15.32
C GLN A 344 -75.13 -10.64 -16.13
N ASN A 345 -76.18 -10.79 -16.94
CA ASN A 345 -76.68 -9.92 -18.01
C ASN A 345 -76.89 -8.45 -17.63
#